data_AF-A0AAW1XP64-F1
#
_entry.id   AF-A0AAW1XP64-F1
#
_cell.length_a   1.000
_cell.length_b   1.000
_cell.length_c   1.000
_cell.angle_alpha   90.00
_cell.angle_beta   90.00
_cell.angle_gamma   90.00
#
_symmetry.space_group_name_H-M   'P 1'
#
loop_
_entity.id
_entity.type
_entity.pdbx_description
1 polymer ?
#
loop_
_entity_poly.entity_id
_entity_poly.type
_entity_poly.pdbx_seq_one_letter_code
_entity_poly.pdbx_strand_id
1 'polypeptide(L)'
;MKQILLTESSWYTSPEEVSGGPSPCASDIYRLGVLLFELFCPFSSREEKSRTMSSLRHRVLPPQLLLRWPKEASFCLWLLHPEPNSRP
;
A
#
# COMPACT_ATOMS: atom_id res chain seq x y z
N MET A 1 -4.04 11.23 -19.02
CA MET A 1 -3.06 10.17 -18.72
C MET A 1 -2.04 10.57 -17.65
N LYS A 2 -1.30 11.68 -17.79
CA LYS A 2 -0.26 12.09 -16.82
C LYS A 2 -0.73 12.16 -15.34
N GLN A 3 -1.88 12.80 -15.07
CA GLN A 3 -2.42 12.91 -13.70
C GLN A 3 -2.79 11.55 -13.07
N ILE A 4 -3.19 10.58 -13.90
CA ILE A 4 -3.57 9.24 -13.46
C ILE A 4 -2.33 8.49 -12.99
N LEU A 5 -1.26 8.52 -13.79
CA LEU A 5 0.00 7.88 -13.45
C LEU A 5 0.65 8.51 -12.21
N LEU A 6 0.53 9.83 -12.03
CA LEU A 6 1.02 10.53 -10.85
C LEU A 6 0.29 10.12 -9.57
N THR A 7 -1.03 9.96 -9.64
CA THR A 7 -1.82 9.51 -8.48
C THR A 7 -1.50 8.07 -8.10
N GLU A 8 -1.40 7.17 -9.07
CA GLU A 8 -1.02 5.78 -8.81
C GLU A 8 0.41 5.66 -8.29
N SER A 9 1.38 6.33 -8.91
CA SER A 9 2.78 6.33 -8.45
C SER A 9 2.91 6.77 -7.01
N SER A 10 2.07 7.72 -6.58
CA SER A 10 2.09 8.20 -5.20
C SER A 10 1.76 7.07 -4.21
N TRP A 11 0.80 6.18 -4.50
CA TRP A 11 0.41 5.12 -3.56
C TRP A 11 1.56 4.19 -3.20
N TYR A 12 2.49 4.02 -4.14
CA TYR A 12 3.70 3.21 -4.01
C TYR A 12 4.88 3.97 -3.37
N THR A 13 4.78 5.29 -3.20
CA THR A 13 5.81 6.07 -2.49
C THR A 13 5.71 5.80 -0.99
N SER A 14 6.83 5.41 -0.39
CA SER A 14 6.90 5.10 1.04
C SER A 14 6.80 6.37 1.91
N PRO A 15 6.38 6.26 3.19
CA PRO A 15 6.25 7.41 4.09
C PRO A 15 7.50 8.27 4.22
N GLU A 16 8.68 7.64 4.28
CA GLU A 16 9.97 8.30 4.37
C GLU A 16 10.29 9.11 3.10
N GLU A 17 9.96 8.59 1.91
CA GLU A 17 10.16 9.29 0.64
C GLU A 17 9.18 10.45 0.46
N VAL A 18 7.92 10.29 0.90
CA VAL A 18 6.94 11.39 0.92
C VAL A 18 7.44 12.55 1.79
N SER A 19 8.20 12.24 2.86
CA SER A 19 8.81 13.21 3.75
C SER A 19 10.10 13.83 3.18
N GLY A 20 10.50 13.48 1.95
CA GLY A 20 11.74 13.93 1.32
C GLY A 20 13.00 13.19 1.80
N GLY A 21 12.83 12.07 2.51
CA GLY A 21 13.91 11.20 2.97
C GLY A 21 14.50 10.32 1.86
N PRO A 22 15.55 9.54 2.18
CA PRO A 22 16.12 8.58 1.26
C PRO A 22 15.16 7.42 0.97
N SER A 23 15.41 6.67 -0.12
CA SER A 23 14.72 5.41 -0.45
C SER A 23 15.61 4.21 -0.12
N PRO A 24 15.66 3.75 1.15
CA PRO A 24 16.34 2.51 1.51
C PRO A 24 15.66 1.28 0.90
N CYS A 25 16.27 0.11 1.05
CA CYS A 25 15.66 -1.18 0.66
C CYS A 25 14.27 -1.38 1.32
N ALA A 26 14.09 -0.89 2.55
CA ALA A 26 12.79 -0.92 3.23
C ALA A 26 11.67 -0.16 2.48
N SER A 27 11.98 0.83 1.63
CA SER A 27 10.99 1.49 0.77
C SER A 27 10.47 0.55 -0.33
N ASP A 28 11.33 -0.35 -0.84
CA ASP A 28 10.90 -1.38 -1.78
C ASP A 28 10.02 -2.43 -1.10
N ILE A 29 10.31 -2.76 0.16
CA ILE A 29 9.44 -3.62 0.98
C ILE A 29 8.04 -2.99 1.15
N TYR A 30 7.96 -1.67 1.36
CA TYR A 30 6.68 -0.96 1.37
C TYR A 30 5.93 -1.06 0.04
N ARG A 31 6.62 -0.84 -1.10
CA ARG A 31 6.05 -1.00 -2.45
C ARG A 31 5.51 -2.41 -2.68
N LEU A 32 6.22 -3.43 -2.21
CA LEU A 32 5.76 -4.82 -2.26
C LEU A 32 4.49 -5.01 -1.45
N GLY A 33 4.36 -4.37 -0.28
CA GLY A 33 3.12 -4.37 0.50
C GLY A 33 1.92 -3.77 -0.24
N VAL A 34 2.14 -2.65 -0.93
CA VAL A 34 1.10 -2.00 -1.76
C VAL A 34 0.69 -2.89 -2.93
N LEU A 35 1.67 -3.49 -3.62
CA LEU A 35 1.43 -4.41 -4.73
C LEU A 35 0.68 -5.66 -4.27
N LEU A 36 1.11 -6.26 -3.16
CA LEU A 36 0.47 -7.44 -2.57
C LEU A 36 -1.00 -7.13 -2.24
N PHE A 37 -1.27 -5.98 -1.63
CA PHE A 37 -2.63 -5.53 -1.37
C PHE A 37 -3.47 -5.44 -2.65
N GLU A 38 -2.93 -4.83 -3.71
CA GLU A 38 -3.63 -4.67 -4.99
C GLU A 38 -3.97 -6.02 -5.65
N LEU A 39 -3.10 -7.03 -5.52
CA LEU A 39 -3.35 -8.37 -6.06
C LEU A 39 -4.52 -9.09 -5.36
N PHE A 40 -4.72 -8.86 -4.06
CA PHE A 40 -5.76 -9.52 -3.27
C PHE A 40 -7.05 -8.71 -3.14
N CYS A 41 -7.07 -7.45 -3.59
CA CYS A 41 -8.23 -6.57 -3.52
C CYS A 41 -8.69 -6.19 -4.94
N PRO A 42 -9.55 -7.01 -5.60
CA PRO A 42 -10.09 -6.65 -6.90
C PRO A 42 -11.01 -5.41 -6.78
N PHE A 43 -10.91 -4.49 -7.74
CA PHE A 43 -11.70 -3.26 -7.79
C PHE A 43 -12.67 -3.28 -8.97
N SER A 44 -13.92 -2.86 -8.74
CA SER A 44 -14.95 -2.80 -9.78
C SER A 44 -14.96 -1.45 -10.52
N SER A 45 -14.35 -0.42 -9.93
CA SER A 45 -14.18 0.90 -10.54
C SER A 45 -12.88 1.58 -10.12
N ARG A 46 -12.49 2.61 -10.88
CA ARG A 46 -11.30 3.41 -10.56
C ARG A 46 -11.50 4.25 -9.31
N GLU A 47 -12.71 4.73 -9.07
CA GLU A 47 -13.09 5.54 -7.92
C GLU A 47 -13.01 4.70 -6.64
N GLU A 48 -13.47 3.45 -6.70
CA GLU A 48 -13.34 2.48 -5.62
C GLU A 48 -11.87 2.16 -5.33
N LYS A 49 -11.06 1.89 -6.37
CA LYS A 49 -9.62 1.71 -6.24
C LYS A 49 -8.98 2.92 -5.55
N SER A 50 -9.29 4.13 -6.02
CA SER A 50 -8.71 5.36 -5.48
C SER A 50 -9.04 5.57 -4.00
N ARG A 51 -10.29 5.35 -3.59
CA ARG A 51 -10.70 5.41 -2.18
C ARG A 51 -9.97 4.37 -1.35
N THR A 52 -9.92 3.13 -1.82
CA THR A 52 -9.32 2.02 -1.09
C THR A 52 -7.81 2.20 -0.93
N MET A 53 -7.09 2.57 -2.00
CA MET A 53 -5.65 2.84 -1.95
C MET A 53 -5.29 4.07 -1.09
N SER A 54 -6.19 5.06 -1.01
CA SER A 54 -6.01 6.20 -0.10
C SER A 54 -6.14 5.78 1.37
N SER A 55 -7.06 4.86 1.67
CA SER A 55 -7.19 4.25 3.01
C SER A 55 -6.00 3.36 3.36
N LEU A 56 -5.43 2.65 2.38
CA LEU A 56 -4.28 1.76 2.57
C LEU A 56 -3.06 2.48 3.14
N ARG A 57 -2.82 3.74 2.77
CA ARG A 57 -1.74 4.56 3.34
C ARG A 57 -1.82 4.73 4.85
N HIS A 58 -3.03 4.67 5.40
CA HIS A 58 -3.30 4.70 6.83
C HIS A 58 -3.42 3.30 7.43
N ARG A 59 -2.99 2.28 6.66
CA ARG A 59 -3.06 0.85 7.00
C ARG A 59 -4.47 0.34 7.26
N VAL A 60 -5.47 0.98 6.63
CA VAL A 60 -6.86 0.54 6.69
C VAL A 60 -7.13 -0.43 5.55
N LEU A 61 -7.32 -1.71 5.89
CA LEU A 61 -7.66 -2.76 4.95
C LEU A 61 -9.18 -2.96 4.87
N PRO A 62 -9.72 -3.33 3.70
CA PRO A 62 -11.13 -3.67 3.56
C PRO A 62 -11.45 -4.93 4.36
N PRO A 63 -12.62 -4.99 5.04
CA PRO A 63 -13.00 -6.14 5.89
C PRO A 63 -12.94 -7.49 5.17
N GLN A 64 -13.24 -7.51 3.87
CA GLN A 64 -13.24 -8.71 3.04
C GLN A 64 -11.85 -9.34 2.96
N LEU A 65 -10.79 -8.54 2.91
CA LEU A 65 -9.41 -9.03 2.88
C LEU A 65 -9.06 -9.69 4.23
N LEU A 66 -9.44 -9.05 5.34
CA LEU A 66 -9.20 -9.56 6.69
C LEU A 66 -9.95 -10.88 6.96
N LEU A 67 -11.18 -10.99 6.46
CA LEU A 67 -12.02 -12.17 6.65
C LEU A 67 -11.59 -13.35 5.76
N ARG A 68 -11.22 -13.08 4.50
CA ARG A 68 -10.94 -14.13 3.51
C ARG A 68 -9.47 -14.56 3.50
N TRP A 69 -8.55 -13.62 3.76
CA TRP A 69 -7.11 -13.79 3.62
C TRP A 69 -6.36 -13.20 4.83
N PRO A 70 -6.60 -13.71 6.06
CA PRO A 70 -6.07 -13.10 7.28
C PRO A 70 -4.54 -13.12 7.36
N LYS A 71 -3.89 -14.12 6.77
CA LYS A 71 -2.42 -14.23 6.75
C LYS A 71 -1.80 -13.17 5.84
N GLU A 72 -2.35 -13.03 4.65
CA GLU A 72 -1.94 -12.06 3.64
C GLU A 72 -2.22 -10.64 4.14
N ALA A 73 -3.37 -10.41 4.78
CA ALA A 73 -3.68 -9.13 5.40
C ALA A 73 -2.66 -8.76 6.49
N SER A 74 -2.30 -9.72 7.35
CA SER A 74 -1.28 -9.52 8.39
C SER A 74 0.10 -9.23 7.78
N PHE A 75 0.47 -9.94 6.72
CA PHE A 75 1.72 -9.74 6.01
C PHE A 75 1.76 -8.38 5.30
N CYS A 76 0.67 -7.98 4.61
CA CYS A 76 0.49 -6.65 4.05
C CYS A 76 0.71 -5.57 5.13
N LEU A 77 0.12 -5.72 6.31
CA LEU A 77 0.29 -4.74 7.40
C LEU A 77 1.74 -4.66 7.90
N TRP A 78 2.49 -5.75 7.87
CA TRP A 78 3.91 -5.74 8.24
C TRP A 78 4.78 -5.01 7.21
N LEU A 79 4.56 -5.30 5.92
CA LEU A 79 5.24 -4.62 4.81
C LEU A 79 4.93 -3.11 4.78
N LEU A 80 3.70 -2.73 5.14
CA LEU A 80 3.22 -1.34 5.15
C LEU A 80 3.47 -0.63 6.49
N HIS A 81 4.38 -1.13 7.33
CA HIS A 81 4.68 -0.47 8.59
C HIS A 81 5.24 0.95 8.35
N PRO A 82 4.80 1.99 9.11
CA PRO A 82 5.25 3.36 8.87
C PRO A 82 6.76 3.51 9.10
N GLU A 83 7.28 2.90 10.17
CA GLU A 83 8.71 2.87 10.46
C GLU A 83 9.43 1.86 9.54
N PRO A 84 10.41 2.29 8.72
CA PRO A 84 11.12 1.42 7.78
C PRO A 84 11.83 0.24 8.45
N ASN A 85 12.39 0.46 9.64
CA ASN A 85 13.16 -0.56 10.38
C ASN A 85 12.27 -1.65 11.00
N SER A 86 10.94 -1.48 10.98
CA SER A 86 9.99 -2.48 11.47
C SER A 86 9.36 -3.31 10.35
N ARG A 87 9.71 -3.02 9.10
CA ARG A 87 9.37 -3.84 7.93
C ARG A 87 10.32 -5.07 7.89
N PRO A 88 9.91 -6.20 7.28
CA PRO A 88 10.76 -7.38 7.13
C PRO A 88 12.01 -7.13 6.29
#